data_AF-E0SRP3-F1
#
_entry.id   AF-E0SRP3-F1
#
_cell.length_a   1.000
_cell.length_b   1.000
_cell.length_c   1.000
_cell.angle_alpha   90.00
_cell.angle_beta   90.00
_cell.angle_gamma   90.00
#
_symmetry.space_group_name_H-M   'P 1'
#
loop_
_entity.id
_entity.type
_entity.pdbx_description
1 polymer ?
#
loop_
_entity_poly.entity_id
_entity_poly.type
_entity_poly.pdbx_seq_one_letter_code
_entity_poly.pdbx_strand_id
1 'polypeptide(L)'
;MVKILDIKRKRISVLVNVWSAIVRESGIDRDRVVEILRKEYESMGIEPIRGASKPPDIYDKEMISLYIIGKWGLGIDRELDKEFMERIFSKEIAIEKVIEAIRNSNSFDELCRAVGDICSSIDDGFIARVLRFAFTLYYFGFIDNLELISILRKSYSIFVNNRETIQRFVKFYIAYEIGQKIASRNIRSSLDLNMNKNLLALEIGIPKTLPSTSYIAEVAKHFFNLPHDFLNSLKMSSHSEESNRVVDND
;
A
#
# COMPACT_ATOMS: atom_id res chain seq x y z
N MET A 1 -1.21 -18.67 -18.13
CA MET A 1 -1.16 -18.01 -16.80
C MET A 1 -0.01 -16.99 -16.82
N VAL A 2 -0.27 -15.73 -17.20
CA VAL A 2 0.75 -14.80 -17.71
C VAL A 2 1.28 -13.88 -16.59
N LYS A 3 2.60 -13.90 -16.37
CA LYS A 3 3.54 -12.84 -15.89
C LYS A 3 3.13 -11.76 -14.85
N ILE A 4 2.04 -11.92 -14.10
CA ILE A 4 1.74 -11.05 -12.92
C ILE A 4 2.59 -11.45 -11.71
N LEU A 5 3.01 -12.72 -11.62
CA LEU A 5 3.72 -13.28 -10.47
C LEU A 5 5.19 -12.86 -10.33
N ASP A 6 5.77 -12.11 -11.27
CA ASP A 6 7.22 -11.85 -11.26
C ASP A 6 7.62 -10.78 -10.22
N ILE A 7 6.96 -9.62 -10.20
CA ILE A 7 7.36 -8.49 -9.33
C ILE A 7 7.13 -8.80 -7.85
N LYS A 8 5.96 -9.34 -7.49
CA LYS A 8 5.63 -9.69 -6.09
C LYS A 8 6.61 -10.72 -5.52
N ARG A 9 6.90 -11.79 -6.29
CA ARG A 9 7.86 -12.82 -5.87
C ARG A 9 9.27 -12.25 -5.72
N LYS A 10 9.71 -11.44 -6.68
CA LYS A 10 11.02 -10.78 -6.61
C LYS A 10 11.13 -9.87 -5.38
N ARG A 11 10.08 -9.11 -5.03
CA ARG A 11 10.03 -8.33 -3.77
C ARG A 11 10.21 -9.22 -2.54
N ILE A 12 9.48 -10.33 -2.46
CA ILE A 12 9.63 -11.28 -1.35
C ILE A 12 11.06 -11.80 -1.27
N SER A 13 11.66 -12.21 -2.40
CA SER A 13 13.06 -12.67 -2.46
C SER A 13 14.04 -11.61 -1.95
N VAL A 14 13.88 -10.35 -2.36
CA VAL A 14 14.68 -9.24 -1.85
C VAL A 14 14.53 -9.08 -0.34
N LEU A 15 13.30 -9.08 0.18
CA LEU A 15 13.05 -8.90 1.61
C LEU A 15 13.63 -10.05 2.44
N VAL A 16 13.60 -11.29 1.94
CA VAL A 16 14.25 -12.45 2.56
C VAL A 16 15.78 -12.34 2.54
N ASN A 17 16.36 -11.87 1.43
CA ASN A 17 17.80 -11.62 1.34
C ASN A 17 18.26 -10.55 2.33
N VAL A 18 17.49 -9.47 2.43
CA VAL A 18 17.73 -8.38 3.40
C VAL A 18 17.67 -8.93 4.82
N TRP A 19 16.66 -9.72 5.17
CA TRP A 19 16.61 -10.39 6.48
C TRP A 19 17.84 -11.25 6.75
N SER A 20 18.28 -12.03 5.76
CA SER A 20 19.49 -12.86 5.88
C SER A 20 20.75 -12.01 6.14
N ALA A 21 20.84 -10.79 5.61
CA ALA A 21 21.94 -9.87 5.88
C ALA A 21 21.85 -9.29 7.30
N ILE A 22 20.67 -8.82 7.72
CA ILE A 22 20.47 -8.12 9.00
C ILE A 22 20.74 -9.05 10.19
N VAL A 23 20.26 -10.31 10.15
CA VAL A 23 20.47 -11.24 11.28
C VAL A 23 21.93 -11.64 11.51
N ARG A 24 22.83 -11.36 10.55
CA ARG A 24 24.26 -11.62 10.66
C ARG A 24 25.07 -10.42 11.16
N GLU A 25 24.50 -9.20 11.14
CA GLU A 25 25.18 -7.99 11.61
C GLU A 25 24.81 -7.71 13.08
N SER A 26 25.80 -7.72 13.97
CA SER A 26 25.61 -7.32 15.37
C SER A 26 25.54 -5.79 15.50
N GLY A 27 24.70 -5.30 16.41
CA GLY A 27 24.56 -3.87 16.68
C GLY A 27 23.95 -3.03 15.56
N ILE A 28 23.33 -3.67 14.56
CA ILE A 28 22.69 -2.99 13.43
C ILE A 28 21.53 -2.08 13.88
N ASP A 29 21.45 -0.89 13.29
CA ASP A 29 20.41 0.10 13.51
C ASP A 29 19.49 0.25 12.28
N ARG A 30 18.42 1.04 12.44
CA ARG A 30 17.43 1.25 11.38
C ARG A 30 18.04 1.83 10.10
N ASP A 31 18.91 2.83 10.21
CA ASP A 31 19.47 3.53 9.05
C ASP A 31 20.34 2.58 8.22
N ARG A 32 21.13 1.73 8.89
CA ARG A 32 21.88 0.66 8.25
C ARG A 32 20.96 -0.33 7.55
N VAL A 33 19.84 -0.73 8.17
CA VAL A 33 18.86 -1.61 7.52
C VAL A 33 18.23 -0.97 6.28
N VAL A 34 17.84 0.30 6.36
CA VAL A 34 17.27 1.04 5.22
C VAL A 34 18.27 1.07 4.06
N GLU A 35 19.56 1.24 4.33
CA GLU A 35 20.60 1.24 3.29
C GLU A 35 20.80 -0.15 2.66
N ILE A 36 20.78 -1.23 3.46
CA ILE A 36 20.83 -2.61 2.94
C ILE A 36 19.61 -2.88 2.05
N LEU A 37 18.42 -2.51 2.53
CA LEU A 37 17.16 -2.65 1.79
C LEU A 37 17.21 -1.90 0.46
N ARG A 38 17.72 -0.67 0.46
CA ARG A 38 17.88 0.15 -0.74
C ARG A 38 18.79 -0.53 -1.76
N LYS A 39 19.98 -0.98 -1.34
CA LYS A 39 20.95 -1.65 -2.22
C LYS A 39 20.40 -2.92 -2.85
N GLU A 40 19.68 -3.73 -2.08
CA GLU A 40 19.09 -4.98 -2.58
C GLU A 40 17.92 -4.73 -3.55
N TYR A 41 17.09 -3.70 -3.31
CA TYR A 41 16.05 -3.30 -4.27
C TYR A 41 16.66 -2.80 -5.59
N GLU A 42 17.67 -1.94 -5.50
CA GLU A 42 18.35 -1.37 -6.67
C GLU A 42 19.10 -2.42 -7.49
N SER A 43 19.80 -3.36 -6.84
CA SER A 43 20.55 -4.43 -7.52
C SER A 43 19.63 -5.37 -8.30
N MET A 44 18.40 -5.57 -7.84
CA MET A 44 17.38 -6.40 -8.48
C MET A 44 16.47 -5.63 -9.46
N GLY A 45 16.67 -4.30 -9.59
CA GLY A 45 15.86 -3.46 -10.47
C GLY A 45 14.39 -3.37 -10.06
N ILE A 46 14.10 -3.43 -8.75
CA ILE A 46 12.74 -3.40 -8.19
C ILE A 46 12.53 -2.07 -7.47
N GLU A 47 11.32 -1.52 -7.56
CA GLU A 47 10.93 -0.38 -6.75
C GLU A 47 10.11 -0.79 -5.50
N PRO A 48 10.27 -0.06 -4.38
CA PRO A 48 9.35 -0.11 -3.25
C PRO A 48 7.87 0.02 -3.64
N ILE A 49 6.98 -0.46 -2.78
CA ILE A 49 5.54 -0.28 -2.97
C ILE A 49 5.24 1.23 -2.97
N ARG A 50 4.53 1.78 -3.94
CA ARG A 50 4.15 3.21 -3.94
C ARG A 50 2.96 3.50 -4.83
N GLY A 51 2.31 4.62 -4.57
CA GLY A 51 1.41 5.26 -5.54
C GLY A 51 2.20 6.03 -6.61
N ALA A 52 1.56 7.02 -7.24
CA ALA A 52 2.20 7.81 -8.29
C ALA A 52 3.49 8.54 -7.85
N SER A 53 3.51 9.08 -6.63
CA SER A 53 4.66 9.85 -6.12
C SER A 53 5.79 8.95 -5.59
N LYS A 54 7.05 9.38 -5.77
CA LYS A 54 8.25 8.76 -5.18
C LYS A 54 8.83 9.71 -4.12
N PRO A 55 8.42 9.59 -2.85
CA PRO A 55 8.92 10.47 -1.80
C PRO A 55 10.39 10.13 -1.46
N PRO A 56 11.16 11.08 -0.90
CA PRO A 56 12.57 10.85 -0.57
C PRO A 56 12.77 9.77 0.50
N ASP A 57 11.81 9.60 1.41
CA ASP A 57 11.82 8.59 2.47
C ASP A 57 11.20 7.24 2.05
N ILE A 58 11.16 6.94 0.73
CA ILE A 58 10.45 5.77 0.21
C ILE A 58 10.99 4.43 0.78
N TYR A 59 12.29 4.32 1.02
CA TYR A 59 12.88 3.10 1.58
C TYR A 59 12.62 2.97 3.09
N ASP A 60 12.55 4.08 3.84
CA ASP A 60 12.06 4.05 5.23
C ASP A 60 10.59 3.59 5.29
N LYS A 61 9.78 3.95 4.31
CA LYS A 61 8.39 3.45 4.16
C LYS A 61 8.33 1.98 3.70
N GLU A 62 9.37 1.47 3.05
CA GLU A 62 9.47 0.07 2.62
C GLU A 62 9.89 -0.86 3.77
N MET A 63 10.38 -0.31 4.88
CA MET A 63 10.59 -1.06 6.13
C MET A 63 9.31 -1.76 6.61
N ILE A 64 8.13 -1.24 6.27
CA ILE A 64 6.84 -1.92 6.50
C ILE A 64 6.80 -3.29 5.82
N SER A 65 7.23 -3.39 4.55
CA SER A 65 7.27 -4.66 3.83
C SER A 65 8.28 -5.61 4.46
N LEU A 66 9.44 -5.10 4.86
CA LEU A 66 10.48 -5.89 5.52
C LEU A 66 9.98 -6.45 6.86
N TYR A 67 9.38 -5.60 7.70
CA TYR A 67 8.78 -5.99 8.96
C TYR A 67 7.71 -7.07 8.77
N ILE A 68 6.77 -6.87 7.83
CA ILE A 68 5.69 -7.83 7.55
C ILE A 68 6.25 -9.17 7.08
N ILE A 69 7.17 -9.18 6.11
CA ILE A 69 7.76 -10.45 5.63
C ILE A 69 8.54 -11.14 6.75
N GLY A 70 9.26 -10.39 7.57
CA GLY A 70 9.97 -10.94 8.72
C GLY A 70 9.04 -11.58 9.72
N LYS A 71 8.15 -10.79 10.30
CA LYS A 71 7.24 -11.24 11.36
C LYS A 71 6.19 -12.23 10.86
N TRP A 72 5.42 -11.86 9.85
CA TRP A 72 4.27 -12.65 9.38
C TRP A 72 4.67 -13.76 8.42
N GLY A 73 5.74 -13.57 7.64
CA GLY A 73 6.22 -14.54 6.66
C GLY A 73 7.23 -15.54 7.23
N LEU A 74 8.21 -15.06 7.99
CA LEU A 74 9.34 -15.86 8.49
C LEU A 74 9.22 -16.21 9.99
N GLY A 75 8.34 -15.57 10.76
CA GLY A 75 8.16 -15.85 12.19
C GLY A 75 9.33 -15.43 13.08
N ILE A 76 10.20 -14.54 12.58
CA ILE A 76 11.43 -14.15 13.28
C ILE A 76 11.19 -13.40 14.59
N ASP A 77 10.00 -12.84 14.80
CA ASP A 77 9.64 -12.16 16.05
C ASP A 77 9.58 -13.12 17.23
N ARG A 78 9.53 -14.42 16.96
CA ARG A 78 9.61 -15.49 17.97
C ARG A 78 11.04 -15.98 18.20
N GLU A 79 11.94 -15.75 17.26
CA GLU A 79 13.33 -16.25 17.28
C GLU A 79 14.33 -15.17 17.70
N LEU A 80 14.07 -13.91 17.35
CA LEU A 80 14.92 -12.78 17.65
C LEU A 80 14.51 -12.11 18.96
N ASP A 81 15.49 -11.51 19.63
CA ASP A 81 15.24 -10.74 20.84
C ASP A 81 14.36 -9.51 20.57
N LYS A 82 13.55 -9.16 21.56
CA LYS A 82 12.62 -8.04 21.49
C LYS A 82 13.34 -6.70 21.32
N GLU A 83 14.49 -6.50 21.97
CA GLU A 83 15.23 -5.23 21.84
C GLU A 83 15.78 -5.05 20.42
N PHE A 84 16.17 -6.14 19.76
CA PHE A 84 16.58 -6.11 18.35
C PHE A 84 15.44 -5.63 17.46
N MET A 85 14.24 -6.18 17.65
CA MET A 85 13.06 -5.78 16.86
C MET A 85 12.66 -4.33 17.15
N GLU A 86 12.65 -3.90 18.41
CA GLU A 86 12.29 -2.53 18.78
C GLU A 86 13.31 -1.49 18.28
N ARG A 87 14.61 -1.81 18.30
CA ARG A 87 15.67 -0.93 17.80
C ARG A 87 15.50 -0.60 16.32
N ILE A 88 15.08 -1.58 15.50
CA ILE A 88 14.99 -1.41 14.05
C ILE A 88 13.57 -1.01 13.62
N PHE A 89 12.55 -1.60 14.24
CA PHE A 89 11.15 -1.57 13.78
C PHE A 89 10.17 -0.94 14.76
N SER A 90 10.62 -0.11 15.69
CA SER A 90 9.74 0.62 16.64
C SER A 90 8.56 1.31 15.95
N LYS A 91 8.78 1.93 14.79
CA LYS A 91 7.72 2.58 13.99
C LYS A 91 6.68 1.56 13.49
N GLU A 92 7.13 0.46 12.91
CA GLU A 92 6.24 -0.58 12.37
C GLU A 92 5.47 -1.31 13.48
N ILE A 93 6.11 -1.55 14.63
CA ILE A 93 5.45 -2.09 15.83
C ILE A 93 4.35 -1.14 16.32
N ALA A 94 4.61 0.16 16.38
CA ALA A 94 3.59 1.15 16.76
C ALA A 94 2.42 1.17 15.76
N ILE A 95 2.72 1.14 14.46
CA ILE A 95 1.71 1.08 13.39
C ILE A 95 0.83 -0.17 13.52
N GLU A 96 1.44 -1.33 13.74
CA GLU A 96 0.71 -2.59 13.88
C GLU A 96 -0.22 -2.56 15.11
N LYS A 97 0.24 -2.01 16.25
CA LYS A 97 -0.61 -1.77 17.42
C LYS A 97 -1.81 -0.90 17.09
N VAL A 98 -1.62 0.16 16.29
CA VAL A 98 -2.73 1.03 15.84
C VAL A 98 -3.70 0.28 14.93
N ILE A 99 -3.23 -0.57 14.02
CA ILE A 99 -4.11 -1.41 13.20
C ILE A 99 -4.98 -2.32 14.08
N GLU A 100 -4.36 -3.01 15.03
CA GLU A 100 -5.09 -3.87 15.96
C GLU A 100 -6.09 -3.09 16.82
N ALA A 101 -5.73 -1.88 17.24
CA ALA A 101 -6.65 -1.02 17.96
C ALA A 101 -7.80 -0.50 17.07
N ILE A 102 -7.56 -0.15 15.81
CA ILE A 102 -8.61 0.23 14.83
C ILE A 102 -9.62 -0.90 14.67
N ARG A 103 -9.18 -2.17 14.64
CA ARG A 103 -10.09 -3.31 14.53
C ARG A 103 -11.07 -3.42 15.71
N ASN A 104 -10.65 -2.96 16.89
CA ASN A 104 -11.42 -3.12 18.13
C ASN A 104 -12.12 -1.83 18.59
N SER A 105 -11.81 -0.70 17.97
CA SER A 105 -12.35 0.61 18.33
C SER A 105 -13.50 1.03 17.41
N ASN A 106 -14.43 1.82 17.94
CA ASN A 106 -15.53 2.45 17.21
C ASN A 106 -15.43 3.99 17.20
N SER A 107 -14.48 4.56 17.95
CA SER A 107 -14.24 6.01 18.02
C SER A 107 -12.75 6.33 18.16
N PHE A 108 -12.38 7.59 17.91
CA PHE A 108 -11.01 8.07 18.11
C PHE A 108 -10.59 8.01 19.58
N ASP A 109 -11.50 8.30 20.51
CA ASP A 109 -11.20 8.23 21.95
C ASP A 109 -10.94 6.79 22.43
N GLU A 110 -11.67 5.80 21.90
CA GLU A 110 -11.39 4.39 22.16
C GLU A 110 -10.03 3.97 21.59
N LEU A 111 -9.73 4.39 20.36
CA LEU A 111 -8.44 4.14 19.74
C LEU A 111 -7.31 4.71 20.60
N CYS A 112 -7.41 5.98 21.00
CA CYS A 112 -6.40 6.65 21.80
C CYS A 112 -6.19 6.00 23.18
N ARG A 113 -7.27 5.55 23.83
CA ARG A 113 -7.17 4.76 25.06
C ARG A 113 -6.42 3.44 24.86
N ALA A 114 -6.62 2.77 23.71
CA ALA A 114 -5.97 1.50 23.41
C ALA A 114 -4.47 1.67 23.05
N VAL A 115 -4.09 2.75 22.38
CA VAL A 115 -2.72 2.95 21.88
C VAL A 115 -1.86 3.86 22.77
N GLY A 116 -2.45 4.49 23.79
CA GLY A 116 -1.75 5.30 24.80
C GLY A 116 -0.95 6.44 24.16
N ASP A 117 0.35 6.51 24.48
CA ASP A 117 1.26 7.57 24.04
C ASP A 117 1.33 7.73 22.51
N ILE A 118 1.08 6.66 21.75
CA ILE A 118 1.07 6.69 20.27
C ILE A 118 -0.01 7.66 19.76
N CYS A 119 -1.11 7.84 20.50
CA CYS A 119 -2.22 8.73 20.11
C CYS A 119 -1.73 10.14 19.76
N SER A 120 -0.75 10.66 20.51
CA SER A 120 -0.18 12.01 20.31
C SER A 120 0.56 12.18 18.97
N SER A 121 0.99 11.08 18.36
CA SER A 121 1.74 11.05 17.10
C SER A 121 0.85 10.78 15.87
N ILE A 122 -0.47 10.66 16.05
CA ILE A 122 -1.39 10.38 14.95
C ILE A 122 -1.62 11.66 14.13
N ASP A 123 -0.87 11.78 13.05
CA ASP A 123 -1.04 12.79 12.01
C ASP A 123 -1.36 12.15 10.63
N ASP A 124 -1.51 12.96 9.59
CA ASP A 124 -1.74 12.46 8.22
C ASP A 124 -0.63 11.51 7.73
N GLY A 125 0.62 11.77 8.11
CA GLY A 125 1.76 10.95 7.72
C GLY A 125 1.73 9.57 8.38
N PHE A 126 1.41 9.53 9.67
CA PHE A 126 1.23 8.32 10.45
C PHE A 126 0.04 7.51 9.94
N ILE A 127 -1.11 8.16 9.72
CA ILE A 127 -2.30 7.52 9.16
C ILE A 127 -1.98 6.91 7.78
N ALA A 128 -1.27 7.62 6.91
CA ALA A 128 -0.86 7.07 5.61
C ALA A 128 0.03 5.82 5.75
N ARG A 129 0.91 5.77 6.77
CA ARG A 129 1.74 4.58 7.07
C ARG A 129 0.90 3.42 7.62
N VAL A 130 -0.09 3.70 8.47
CA VAL A 130 -1.06 2.71 8.95
C VAL A 130 -1.81 2.05 7.80
N LEU A 131 -2.37 2.86 6.89
CA LEU A 131 -3.08 2.33 5.73
C LEU A 131 -2.15 1.56 4.79
N ARG A 132 -0.91 2.05 4.60
CA ARG A 132 0.12 1.34 3.84
C ARG A 132 0.41 -0.04 4.43
N PHE A 133 0.54 -0.14 5.75
CA PHE A 133 0.78 -1.42 6.41
C PHE A 133 -0.38 -2.39 6.18
N ALA A 134 -1.63 -1.94 6.36
CA ALA A 134 -2.81 -2.76 6.07
C ALA A 134 -2.84 -3.23 4.61
N PHE A 135 -2.58 -2.34 3.65
CA PHE A 135 -2.46 -2.71 2.25
C PHE A 135 -1.30 -3.67 1.98
N THR A 136 -0.15 -3.52 2.64
CA THR A 136 1.00 -4.40 2.44
C THR A 136 0.70 -5.82 2.96
N LEU A 137 -0.02 -5.97 4.07
CA LEU A 137 -0.53 -7.27 4.53
C LEU A 137 -1.41 -7.91 3.45
N TYR A 138 -2.37 -7.15 2.90
CA TYR A 138 -3.25 -7.62 1.82
C TYR A 138 -2.46 -7.97 0.56
N TYR A 139 -1.54 -7.10 0.14
CA TYR A 139 -0.69 -7.26 -1.03
C TYR A 139 0.12 -8.56 -0.96
N PHE A 140 0.66 -8.90 0.22
CA PHE A 140 1.39 -10.15 0.42
C PHE A 140 0.49 -11.36 0.65
N GLY A 141 -0.78 -11.16 1.01
CA GLY A 141 -1.79 -12.22 1.18
C GLY A 141 -1.92 -12.71 2.61
N PHE A 142 -1.51 -11.90 3.59
CA PHE A 142 -1.66 -12.20 5.02
C PHE A 142 -3.06 -11.85 5.55
N ILE A 143 -3.76 -10.95 4.88
CA ILE A 143 -5.17 -10.63 5.12
C ILE A 143 -5.93 -10.67 3.80
N ASP A 144 -7.23 -10.89 3.87
CA ASP A 144 -8.09 -10.89 2.69
C ASP A 144 -8.62 -9.49 2.34
N ASN A 145 -9.37 -9.42 1.24
CA ASN A 145 -9.93 -8.16 0.76
C ASN A 145 -11.00 -7.57 1.69
N LEU A 146 -11.83 -8.42 2.30
CA LEU A 146 -12.90 -7.99 3.21
C LEU A 146 -12.30 -7.35 4.46
N GLU A 147 -11.22 -7.93 4.96
CA GLU A 147 -10.47 -7.44 6.10
C GLU A 147 -9.81 -6.08 5.82
N LEU A 148 -9.17 -5.91 4.64
CA LEU A 148 -8.64 -4.61 4.24
C LEU A 148 -9.75 -3.55 4.14
N ILE A 149 -10.86 -3.85 3.46
CA ILE A 149 -11.99 -2.92 3.34
C ILE A 149 -12.55 -2.53 4.71
N SER A 150 -12.64 -3.49 5.63
CA SER A 150 -13.05 -3.24 7.02
C SER A 150 -12.12 -2.24 7.70
N ILE A 151 -10.80 -2.41 7.60
CA ILE A 151 -9.81 -1.48 8.16
C ILE A 151 -9.97 -0.09 7.53
N LEU A 152 -10.12 0.01 6.20
CA LEU A 152 -10.30 1.29 5.50
C LEU A 152 -11.55 2.03 5.99
N ARG A 153 -12.68 1.32 6.14
CA ARG A 153 -13.95 1.87 6.64
C ARG A 153 -13.84 2.34 8.08
N LYS A 154 -13.27 1.51 8.97
CA LYS A 154 -13.05 1.87 10.36
C LYS A 154 -12.16 3.10 10.47
N SER A 155 -11.06 3.13 9.71
CA SER A 155 -10.16 4.27 9.63
C SER A 155 -10.90 5.54 9.18
N TYR A 156 -11.76 5.46 8.16
CA TYR A 156 -12.56 6.60 7.70
C TYR A 156 -13.57 7.10 8.76
N SER A 157 -14.14 6.20 9.55
CA SER A 157 -15.07 6.54 10.63
C SER A 157 -14.38 7.13 11.86
N ILE A 158 -13.20 6.62 12.20
CA ILE A 158 -12.43 7.02 13.38
C ILE A 158 -11.70 8.35 13.13
N PHE A 159 -10.98 8.46 12.01
CA PHE A 159 -10.15 9.63 11.69
C PHE A 159 -10.95 10.70 10.92
N VAL A 160 -11.99 11.24 11.54
CA VAL A 160 -12.90 12.22 10.91
C VAL A 160 -12.17 13.46 10.39
N ASN A 161 -11.14 13.93 11.11
CA ASN A 161 -10.36 15.11 10.75
C ASN A 161 -9.35 14.85 9.61
N ASN A 162 -9.05 13.58 9.32
CA ASN A 162 -8.02 13.17 8.34
C ASN A 162 -8.63 12.36 7.19
N ARG A 163 -9.93 12.54 6.92
CA ARG A 163 -10.68 11.80 5.89
C ARG A 163 -10.05 11.92 4.50
N GLU A 164 -9.44 13.06 4.17
CA GLU A 164 -8.78 13.23 2.88
C GLU A 164 -7.61 12.26 2.69
N THR A 165 -6.83 12.01 3.74
CA THR A 165 -5.72 11.06 3.70
C THR A 165 -6.23 9.64 3.46
N ILE A 166 -7.33 9.25 4.13
CA ILE A 166 -7.98 7.96 3.89
C ILE A 166 -8.50 7.89 2.44
N GLN A 167 -9.17 8.93 1.95
CA GLN A 167 -9.72 8.97 0.60
C GLN A 167 -8.63 8.88 -0.48
N ARG A 168 -7.51 9.59 -0.30
CA ARG A 168 -6.33 9.49 -1.18
C ARG A 168 -5.78 8.07 -1.20
N PHE A 169 -5.75 7.40 -0.05
CA PHE A 169 -5.30 6.01 0.02
C PHE A 169 -6.29 5.04 -0.63
N VAL A 170 -7.59 5.23 -0.44
CA VAL A 170 -8.62 4.41 -1.09
C VAL A 170 -8.54 4.56 -2.62
N LYS A 171 -8.29 5.78 -3.14
CA LYS A 171 -8.00 5.99 -4.57
C LYS A 171 -6.83 5.14 -5.06
N PHE A 172 -5.75 5.09 -4.27
CA PHE A 172 -4.59 4.23 -4.55
C PHE A 172 -4.97 2.75 -4.58
N TYR A 173 -5.73 2.27 -3.59
CA TYR A 173 -6.17 0.89 -3.53
C TYR A 173 -7.08 0.52 -4.72
N ILE A 174 -8.07 1.35 -5.07
CA ILE A 174 -8.90 1.13 -6.26
C ILE A 174 -8.03 1.10 -7.52
N ALA A 175 -7.04 2.00 -7.64
CA ALA A 175 -6.12 2.01 -8.77
C ALA A 175 -5.29 0.72 -8.87
N TYR A 176 -4.83 0.20 -7.73
CA TYR A 176 -4.15 -1.10 -7.66
C TYR A 176 -5.04 -2.25 -8.11
N GLU A 177 -6.27 -2.36 -7.58
CA GLU A 177 -7.22 -3.42 -7.91
C GLU A 177 -7.61 -3.43 -9.40
N ILE A 178 -7.89 -2.24 -9.94
CA ILE A 178 -8.15 -2.09 -11.37
C ILE A 178 -6.92 -2.50 -12.18
N GLY A 179 -5.71 -2.08 -11.76
CA GLY A 179 -4.45 -2.51 -12.36
C GLY A 179 -4.28 -4.03 -12.39
N GLN A 180 -4.67 -4.73 -11.32
CA GLN A 180 -4.63 -6.19 -11.24
C GLN A 180 -5.61 -6.84 -12.23
N LYS A 181 -6.84 -6.32 -12.32
CA LYS A 181 -7.87 -6.78 -13.28
C LYS A 181 -7.45 -6.53 -14.74
N ILE A 182 -6.76 -5.42 -15.00
CA ILE A 182 -6.16 -5.14 -16.32
C ILE A 182 -5.09 -6.16 -16.64
N ALA A 183 -4.12 -6.36 -15.74
CA ALA A 183 -2.99 -7.25 -15.97
C ALA A 183 -3.45 -8.70 -16.20
N SER A 184 -4.57 -9.10 -15.57
CA SER A 184 -5.21 -10.41 -15.74
C SER A 184 -6.14 -10.52 -16.95
N ARG A 185 -6.29 -9.46 -17.77
CA ARG A 185 -7.18 -9.37 -18.93
C ARG A 185 -8.68 -9.50 -18.61
N ASN A 186 -9.07 -9.15 -17.39
CA ASN A 186 -10.47 -9.08 -16.94
C ASN A 186 -11.14 -7.74 -17.25
N ILE A 187 -10.36 -6.70 -17.58
CA ILE A 187 -10.86 -5.42 -18.11
C ILE A 187 -10.32 -5.28 -19.53
N ARG A 188 -11.22 -5.08 -20.51
CA ARG A 188 -10.88 -5.05 -21.93
C ARG A 188 -11.37 -3.81 -22.67
N SER A 189 -12.26 -3.03 -22.04
CA SER A 189 -12.81 -1.81 -22.61
C SER A 189 -12.86 -0.65 -21.60
N SER A 190 -13.03 0.57 -22.09
CA SER A 190 -13.24 1.75 -21.25
C SER A 190 -14.53 1.66 -20.42
N LEU A 191 -15.59 1.06 -20.99
CA LEU A 191 -16.83 0.79 -20.28
C LEU A 191 -16.60 -0.16 -19.09
N ASP A 192 -15.90 -1.29 -19.31
CA ASP A 192 -15.58 -2.24 -18.24
C ASP A 192 -14.76 -1.57 -17.12
N LEU A 193 -13.80 -0.72 -17.50
CA LEU A 193 -12.96 0.02 -16.57
C LEU A 193 -13.82 0.94 -15.69
N ASN A 194 -14.70 1.73 -16.29
CA ASN A 194 -15.57 2.65 -15.56
C ASN A 194 -16.58 1.89 -14.67
N MET A 195 -17.15 0.78 -15.14
CA MET A 195 -18.02 -0.07 -14.33
C MET A 195 -17.27 -0.64 -13.12
N ASN A 196 -16.09 -1.22 -13.32
CA ASN A 196 -15.30 -1.82 -12.23
C ASN A 196 -14.85 -0.78 -11.19
N LYS A 197 -14.49 0.44 -11.61
CA LYS A 197 -14.14 1.53 -10.68
C LYS A 197 -15.32 1.88 -9.78
N ASN A 198 -16.51 2.04 -10.37
CA ASN A 198 -17.71 2.39 -9.64
C ASN A 198 -18.14 1.25 -8.70
N LEU A 199 -18.10 -0.01 -9.15
CA LEU A 199 -18.39 -1.17 -8.31
C LEU A 199 -17.45 -1.23 -7.10
N LEU A 200 -16.14 -1.11 -7.30
CA LEU A 200 -15.18 -1.11 -6.18
C LEU A 200 -15.42 0.07 -5.22
N ALA A 201 -15.70 1.27 -5.74
CA ALA A 201 -15.98 2.43 -4.89
C ALA A 201 -17.25 2.23 -4.05
N LEU A 202 -18.29 1.60 -4.61
CA LEU A 202 -19.52 1.24 -3.90
C LEU A 202 -19.26 0.16 -2.85
N GLU A 203 -18.52 -0.90 -3.22
CA GLU A 203 -18.12 -1.98 -2.31
C GLU A 203 -17.30 -1.47 -1.13
N ILE A 204 -16.45 -0.45 -1.32
CA ILE A 204 -15.68 0.16 -0.23
C ILE A 204 -16.54 1.11 0.60
N GLY A 205 -17.50 1.83 -0.02
CA GLY A 205 -18.45 2.70 0.69
C GLY A 205 -17.82 3.97 1.27
N ILE A 206 -16.67 4.42 0.75
CA ILE A 206 -16.02 5.68 1.14
C ILE A 206 -16.16 6.69 -0.01
N PRO A 207 -16.73 7.89 0.21
CA PRO A 207 -17.04 8.84 -0.85
C PRO A 207 -15.79 9.54 -1.41
N LYS A 208 -15.89 10.07 -2.64
CA LYS A 208 -14.84 10.85 -3.33
C LYS A 208 -13.54 10.08 -3.59
N THR A 209 -13.64 8.78 -3.87
CA THR A 209 -12.49 7.85 -3.99
C THR A 209 -12.21 7.33 -5.40
N LEU A 210 -12.95 7.79 -6.42
CA LEU A 210 -12.71 7.35 -7.79
C LEU A 210 -11.38 7.89 -8.35
N PRO A 211 -10.46 7.03 -8.80
CA PRO A 211 -9.22 7.47 -9.44
C PRO A 211 -9.43 7.85 -10.92
N SER A 212 -8.55 8.71 -11.46
CA SER A 212 -8.48 8.95 -12.90
C SER A 212 -7.84 7.76 -13.63
N THR A 213 -8.10 7.63 -14.93
CA THR A 213 -7.48 6.59 -15.77
C THR A 213 -5.95 6.74 -15.83
N SER A 214 -5.45 7.97 -15.88
CA SER A 214 -4.01 8.27 -15.83
C SER A 214 -3.38 7.80 -14.52
N TYR A 215 -4.05 8.03 -13.39
CA TYR A 215 -3.58 7.59 -12.07
C TYR A 215 -3.58 6.07 -11.94
N ILE A 216 -4.61 5.39 -12.46
CA ILE A 216 -4.65 3.91 -12.54
C ILE A 216 -3.45 3.39 -13.33
N ALA A 217 -3.21 3.94 -14.51
CA ALA A 217 -2.09 3.52 -15.35
C ALA A 217 -0.75 3.73 -14.64
N GLU A 218 -0.58 4.83 -13.91
CA GLU A 218 0.64 5.12 -13.17
C GLU A 218 0.88 4.13 -12.03
N VAL A 219 -0.12 3.91 -11.18
CA VAL A 219 -0.04 2.93 -10.08
C VAL A 219 0.25 1.54 -10.64
N ALA A 220 -0.50 1.11 -11.65
CA ALA A 220 -0.44 -0.26 -12.15
C ALA A 220 0.94 -0.65 -12.73
N LYS A 221 1.68 0.28 -13.34
CA LYS A 221 3.06 0.04 -13.82
C LYS A 221 4.03 -0.35 -12.70
N HIS A 222 3.80 0.10 -11.46
CA HIS A 222 4.68 -0.20 -10.33
C HIS A 222 4.45 -1.60 -9.74
N PHE A 223 3.33 -2.24 -10.05
CA PHE A 223 2.96 -3.53 -9.48
C PHE A 223 2.89 -4.64 -10.53
N PHE A 224 2.66 -4.29 -11.80
CA PHE A 224 2.34 -5.24 -12.84
C PHE A 224 3.12 -4.95 -14.12
N ASN A 225 3.49 -6.01 -14.82
CA ASN A 225 3.99 -5.89 -16.19
C ASN A 225 2.80 -5.79 -17.15
N LEU A 226 2.41 -4.56 -17.49
CA LEU A 226 1.23 -4.29 -18.30
C LEU A 226 1.50 -4.47 -19.80
N PRO A 227 0.54 -5.00 -20.59
CA PRO A 227 0.66 -5.03 -22.05
C PRO A 227 0.75 -3.59 -22.63
N HIS A 228 1.72 -3.36 -23.52
CA HIS A 228 1.94 -2.05 -24.16
C HIS A 228 0.70 -1.53 -24.89
N ASP A 229 -0.03 -2.40 -25.59
CA ASP A 229 -1.23 -2.04 -26.36
C ASP A 229 -2.34 -1.47 -25.48
N PHE A 230 -2.48 -1.99 -24.26
CA PHE A 230 -3.50 -1.54 -23.32
C PHE A 230 -3.16 -0.16 -22.75
N LEU A 231 -1.89 0.09 -22.41
CA LEU A 231 -1.42 1.42 -21.98
C LEU A 231 -1.69 2.49 -23.04
N ASN A 232 -1.53 2.16 -24.32
CA ASN A 232 -1.84 3.08 -25.42
C ASN A 232 -3.34 3.31 -25.56
N SER A 233 -4.17 2.26 -25.44
CA SER A 233 -5.64 2.39 -25.50
C SER A 233 -6.19 3.28 -24.38
N LEU A 234 -5.65 3.19 -23.16
CA LEU A 234 -6.07 4.01 -22.02
C LEU A 234 -5.72 5.49 -22.19
N LYS A 235 -4.55 5.79 -22.78
CA LYS A 235 -4.12 7.16 -23.05
C LYS A 235 -5.01 7.84 -24.10
N MET A 236 -5.42 7.11 -25.14
CA MET A 236 -6.32 7.64 -26.17
C MET A 236 -7.72 7.95 -25.60
N SER A 237 -8.25 7.12 -24.69
CA SER A 237 -9.51 7.41 -24.00
C SER A 237 -9.45 8.63 -23.08
N SER A 238 -8.30 8.93 -22.46
CA SER A 238 -8.17 10.14 -21.61
C SER A 238 -8.24 11.45 -22.40
N HIS A 239 -7.77 11.47 -23.65
CA HIS A 239 -7.88 12.66 -24.52
C HIS A 239 -9.30 12.90 -25.03
N SER A 240 -10.12 11.86 -25.20
CA SER A 240 -11.53 12.02 -25.59
C SER A 240 -12.43 12.48 -24.43
N GLU A 241 -12.14 12.08 -23.19
CA GLU A 241 -12.86 12.57 -22.00
C GLU A 241 -12.53 14.04 -21.66
N GLU A 242 -11.28 14.49 -21.88
CA GLU A 242 -10.91 15.91 -21.71
C GLU A 242 -11.45 16.78 -22.85
N SER A 243 -11.44 16.29 -24.09
CA SER A 243 -11.99 17.06 -25.23
C SER A 243 -13.50 17.24 -25.15
N ASN A 244 -14.24 16.32 -24.52
CA ASN A 244 -15.69 16.47 -24.35
C ASN A 244 -16.09 17.37 -23.16
N ARG A 245 -15.22 17.57 -22.17
CA ARG A 245 -15.50 18.50 -21.05
C ARG A 245 -15.31 19.96 -21.39
N VAL A 246 -14.57 20.26 -22.45
CA VAL A 246 -14.35 21.65 -22.93
C VAL A 246 -15.55 22.14 -23.75
N VAL A 247 -16.36 21.23 -24.33
CA VAL A 247 -17.49 21.60 -25.20
C VAL A 247 -18.78 21.89 -24.42
N ASP A 248 -18.89 21.44 -23.16
CA ASP A 248 -20.08 21.64 -22.31
C ASP A 248 -20.02 22.92 -21.43
N ASN A 249 -19.04 23.81 -21.64
CA ASN A 249 -18.87 25.05 -20.86
C ASN A 249 -19.00 26.34 -21.70
N ASP A 250 -19.54 26.27 -22.91
CA ASP A 250 -19.91 27.44 -23.73
C ASP A 250 -21.44 27.65 -23.78
#